data_AF-Q67YH2-F1
#
_entry.id   AF-Q67YH2-F1
#
_cell.length_a   1.000
_cell.length_b   1.000
_cell.length_c   1.000
_cell.angle_alpha   90.00
_cell.angle_beta   90.00
_cell.angle_gamma   90.00
#
_symmetry.space_group_name_H-M   'P 1'
#
loop_
_entity.id
_entity.type
_entity.pdbx_description
1 polymer ?
#
loop_
_entity_poly.entity_id
_entity_poly.type
_entity_poly.pdbx_seq_one_letter_code
_entity_poly.pdbx_strand_id
1 'polypeptide(L)'
;FKGREISFGKLVIEVSYFGWHVHSETHDLCTETSCPIQTGDFLVAHSQVLPGYTPPGSYLLKMKMLDAKKKELTCIKFSFDIGLRASVADI
;
A
#
# COMPACT_ATOMS: atom_id res chain seq x y z
N PHE A 1 20.35 -12.41 10.08
CA PHE A 1 19.65 -11.98 8.86
C PHE A 1 20.56 -11.03 8.08
N LYS A 2 20.86 -11.28 6.80
CA LYS A 2 21.74 -10.40 6.00
C LYS A 2 20.86 -9.40 5.26
N GLY A 3 20.89 -8.14 5.69
CA GLY A 3 20.21 -7.04 4.99
C GLY A 3 20.79 -6.85 3.60
N ARG A 4 19.94 -6.43 2.65
CA ARG A 4 20.35 -6.09 1.28
C ARG A 4 19.79 -4.73 0.96
N GLU A 5 20.60 -3.93 0.27
CA GLU A 5 20.17 -2.66 -0.28
C GLU A 5 19.05 -2.87 -1.31
N ILE A 6 18.05 -1.99 -1.28
CA ILE A 6 16.96 -1.98 -2.27
C ILE A 6 17.21 -0.81 -3.21
N SER A 7 17.88 -1.09 -4.33
CA SER A 7 18.14 -0.09 -5.37
C SER A 7 16.93 0.11 -6.30
N PHE A 8 16.02 -0.87 -6.34
CA PHE A 8 14.76 -0.81 -7.08
C PHE A 8 13.72 -1.75 -6.45
N GLY A 9 12.48 -1.31 -6.41
CA GLY A 9 11.36 -2.10 -5.91
C GLY A 9 10.02 -1.51 -6.31
N LYS A 10 8.94 -2.24 -6.04
CA LYS A 10 7.56 -1.82 -6.30
C LYS A 10 6.70 -1.99 -5.06
N LEU A 11 5.82 -1.03 -4.83
CA LEU A 11 4.75 -1.10 -3.84
C LEU A 11 3.44 -1.41 -4.57
N VAL A 12 2.91 -2.61 -4.37
CA VAL A 12 1.65 -3.08 -4.97
C VAL A 12 0.56 -3.00 -3.90
N ILE A 13 -0.52 -2.30 -4.20
CA ILE A 13 -1.63 -2.06 -3.27
C ILE A 13 -2.87 -2.72 -3.87
N GLU A 14 -3.39 -3.73 -3.19
CA GLU A 14 -4.60 -4.47 -3.56
C GLU A 14 -5.71 -4.12 -2.58
N VAL A 15 -6.87 -3.72 -3.09
CA VAL A 15 -8.09 -3.51 -2.32
C VAL A 15 -9.07 -4.63 -2.65
N SER A 16 -9.57 -5.30 -1.63
CA SER A 16 -10.67 -6.25 -1.76
C SER A 16 -11.90 -5.78 -0.99
N TYR A 17 -13.07 -5.94 -1.60
CA TYR A 17 -14.37 -5.68 -0.98
C TYR A 17 -15.20 -6.96 -1.05
N PHE A 18 -15.67 -7.44 0.09
CA PHE A 18 -16.46 -8.68 0.18
C PHE A 18 -15.78 -9.91 -0.46
N GLY A 19 -14.44 -9.97 -0.42
CA GLY A 19 -13.62 -11.03 -1.03
C GLY A 19 -13.31 -10.85 -2.53
N TRP A 20 -13.89 -9.84 -3.18
CA TRP A 20 -13.63 -9.53 -4.59
C TRP A 20 -12.51 -8.50 -4.67
N HIS A 21 -11.52 -8.72 -5.54
CA HIS A 21 -10.48 -7.72 -5.82
C HIS A 21 -11.11 -6.56 -6.62
N VAL A 22 -11.27 -5.41 -5.98
CA VAL A 22 -11.95 -4.24 -6.58
C VAL A 22 -10.97 -3.21 -7.14
N HIS A 23 -9.76 -3.16 -6.60
CA HIS A 23 -8.75 -2.20 -7.04
C HIS A 23 -7.33 -2.77 -6.88
N SER A 24 -6.44 -2.35 -7.77
CA SER A 24 -5.03 -2.66 -7.71
C SER A 24 -4.25 -1.46 -8.24
N GLU A 25 -3.28 -1.01 -7.47
CA GLU A 25 -2.37 0.07 -7.82
C GLU A 25 -0.93 -0.41 -7.65
N THR A 26 -0.01 0.09 -8.47
CA THR A 26 1.40 -0.25 -8.38
C THR A 26 2.23 1.01 -8.51
N HIS A 27 2.98 1.30 -7.45
CA HIS A 27 3.91 2.41 -7.36
C HIS A 27 5.35 1.91 -7.35
N ASP A 28 6.26 2.72 -7.85
CA ASP A 28 7.68 2.42 -7.72
C ASP A 28 8.14 2.82 -6.32
N LEU A 29 8.85 1.91 -5.64
CA LEU A 29 9.29 2.16 -4.27
C LEU A 29 10.23 3.38 -4.18
N CYS A 30 11.02 3.60 -5.23
CA CYS A 30 11.98 4.69 -5.34
C CYS A 30 11.35 6.06 -5.68
N THR A 31 10.05 6.13 -5.98
CA THR A 31 9.37 7.43 -6.08
C THR A 31 8.89 7.91 -4.72
N GLU A 32 8.50 6.97 -3.85
CA GLU A 32 8.04 7.26 -2.49
C GLU A 32 9.19 7.32 -1.46
N THR A 33 10.40 6.88 -1.84
CA THR A 33 11.59 6.83 -0.97
C THR A 33 12.85 7.30 -1.69
N SER A 34 13.93 7.57 -0.94
CA SER A 34 15.24 7.88 -1.52
C SER A 34 16.03 6.60 -1.82
N CYS A 35 16.12 6.22 -3.10
CA CYS A 35 16.92 5.09 -3.53
C CYS A 35 18.40 5.48 -3.77
N PRO A 36 19.35 4.59 -3.47
CA PRO A 36 19.14 3.24 -2.93
C PRO A 36 18.84 3.22 -1.43
N ILE A 37 17.88 2.38 -1.02
CA ILE A 37 17.54 2.18 0.39
C ILE A 37 18.62 1.31 1.03
N GLN A 38 19.46 1.93 1.85
CA GLN A 38 20.52 1.28 2.60
C GLN A 38 19.96 0.26 3.60
N THR A 39 20.80 -0.68 4.03
CA THR A 39 20.41 -1.61 5.10
C THR A 39 20.26 -0.83 6.41
N GLY A 40 19.09 -0.90 7.03
CA GLY A 40 18.77 -0.20 8.26
C GLY A 40 17.30 0.21 8.29
N ASP A 41 16.99 1.19 9.13
CA ASP A 41 15.64 1.72 9.24
C ASP A 41 15.37 2.73 8.12
N PHE A 42 14.20 2.61 7.50
CA PHE A 42 13.72 3.54 6.48
C PHE A 42 12.22 3.76 6.65
N LEU A 43 11.75 4.92 6.19
CA LEU A 43 10.34 5.28 6.22
C LEU A 43 9.78 5.25 4.78
N VAL A 44 8.67 4.55 4.59
CA VAL A 44 7.84 4.62 3.39
C VAL A 44 6.53 5.28 3.80
N ALA A 45 6.22 6.44 3.23
CA ALA A 45 4.97 7.15 3.47
C ALA A 45 4.18 7.25 2.17
N HIS A 46 2.91 6.86 2.20
CA HIS A 46 2.02 6.96 1.05
C HIS A 46 0.65 7.44 1.52
N SER A 47 0.08 8.42 0.82
CA SER A 47 -1.27 8.94 1.10
C SER A 47 -2.17 8.59 -0.07
N GLN A 48 -3.16 7.73 0.18
CA GLN A 48 -4.20 7.38 -0.77
C GLN A 48 -5.51 8.02 -0.36
N VAL A 49 -6.08 8.79 -1.28
CA VAL A 49 -7.42 9.34 -1.12
C VAL A 49 -8.43 8.29 -1.56
N LEU A 50 -9.33 7.92 -0.66
CA LEU A 50 -10.43 7.03 -1.03
C LEU A 50 -11.37 7.77 -1.99
N PRO A 51 -11.87 7.11 -3.06
CA PRO A 51 -12.80 7.74 -3.97
C PRO A 51 -14.08 8.18 -3.23
N GLY A 52 -14.64 9.33 -3.61
CA GLY A 52 -15.79 9.93 -2.92
C GLY A 52 -17.07 9.07 -2.93
N TYR A 53 -17.14 8.07 -3.82
CA TYR A 53 -18.20 7.06 -3.84
C TYR A 53 -17.63 5.70 -3.45
N THR A 54 -17.53 5.43 -2.14
CA THR A 54 -17.12 4.12 -1.62
C THR A 54 -18.29 3.49 -0.84
N PRO A 55 -18.81 2.32 -1.27
CA PRO A 55 -19.89 1.64 -0.57
C PRO A 55 -19.54 1.36 0.91
N PRO A 56 -20.55 1.35 1.80
CA PRO A 56 -20.34 0.93 3.17
C PRO A 56 -20.05 -0.58 3.23
N GLY A 57 -19.16 -0.99 4.14
CA GLY A 57 -18.84 -2.38 4.41
C GLY A 57 -17.36 -2.59 4.71
N SER A 58 -16.96 -3.86 4.80
CA SER A 58 -15.60 -4.27 5.15
C SER A 58 -14.70 -4.36 3.92
N TYR A 59 -13.59 -3.66 3.98
CA TYR A 59 -12.54 -3.64 2.97
C TYR A 59 -11.27 -4.30 3.54
N LEU A 60 -10.52 -4.94 2.65
CA LEU A 60 -9.20 -5.49 2.95
C LEU A 60 -8.18 -4.79 2.08
N LEU A 61 -7.27 -4.03 2.70
CA LEU A 61 -6.09 -3.51 2.02
C LEU A 61 -4.94 -4.49 2.19
N LYS A 62 -4.27 -4.82 1.08
CA LYS A 62 -3.04 -5.59 1.08
C LYS A 62 -1.97 -4.82 0.31
N MET A 63 -0.94 -4.43 1.03
CA MET A 63 0.23 -3.74 0.49
C MET A 63 1.41 -4.71 0.44
N LYS A 64 1.97 -4.92 -0.74
CA LYS A 64 3.15 -5.77 -0.97
C LYS A 64 4.30 -4.92 -1.45
N MET A 65 5.44 -5.05 -0.78
CA MET A 65 6.69 -4.48 -1.24
C MET A 65 7.51 -5.56 -1.94
N LEU A 66 7.82 -5.34 -3.20
CA LEU A 66 8.54 -6.27 -4.07
C LEU A 66 9.91 -5.69 -4.44
N ASP A 67 10.95 -6.52 -4.48
CA ASP A 67 12.25 -6.14 -5.04
C ASP A 67 12.26 -6.22 -6.59
N ALA A 68 13.38 -5.84 -7.20
CA ALA A 68 13.59 -5.95 -8.66
C ALA A 68 13.41 -7.36 -9.24
N LYS A 69 13.53 -8.41 -8.42
CA LYS A 69 13.34 -9.81 -8.81
C LYS A 69 11.90 -10.29 -8.54
N LYS A 70 10.98 -9.37 -8.25
CA LYS A 70 9.59 -9.64 -7.84
C LYS A 70 9.49 -10.49 -6.57
N LYS A 71 10.54 -10.50 -5.74
CA LYS A 71 10.51 -11.17 -4.45
C LYS A 71 9.80 -10.28 -3.44
N GLU A 72 8.85 -10.84 -2.72
CA GLU A 72 8.18 -10.16 -1.62
C GLU A 72 9.17 -9.91 -0.48
N LEU A 73 9.39 -8.63 -0.19
CA LEU A 73 10.20 -8.16 0.93
C LEU A 73 9.34 -8.00 2.19
N THR A 74 8.13 -7.48 2.02
CA THR A 74 7.17 -7.23 3.11
C THR A 74 5.75 -7.27 2.56
N CYS A 75 4.82 -7.75 3.39
CA CYS A 75 3.39 -7.81 3.09
C CYS A 75 2.61 -7.30 4.30
N ILE A 76 1.91 -6.18 4.13
CA ILE A 76 1.06 -5.58 5.16
C ILE A 76 -0.38 -5.80 4.75
N LYS A 77 -1.18 -6.33 5.67
CA LYS A 77 -2.61 -6.58 5.47
C LYS A 77 -3.36 -5.94 6.62
N PHE A 78 -4.36 -5.14 6.31
CA PHE A 78 -5.30 -4.67 7.32
C PHE A 78 -6.71 -4.59 6.74
N SER A 79 -7.67 -4.93 7.58
CA SER A 79 -9.09 -4.78 7.29
C SER A 79 -9.58 -3.48 7.91
N PHE A 80 -10.47 -2.78 7.21
CA PHE A 80 -11.10 -1.57 7.71
C PHE A 80 -12.55 -1.51 7.22
N ASP A 81 -13.42 -0.91 8.03
CA ASP A 81 -14.84 -0.79 7.73
C ASP A 81 -15.17 0.65 7.32
N ILE A 82 -15.90 0.79 6.21
CA ILE A 82 -16.43 2.07 5.75
C ILE A 82 -17.91 2.15 6.15
N GLY A 83 -18.28 3.20 6.87
CA GLY A 83 -19.66 3.45 7.31
C GLY A 83 -20.41 4.42 6.39
N LEU A 84 -21.75 4.43 6.49
CA LEU A 84 -22.68 5.31 5.74
C LEU A 84 -22.60 6.81 6.10
N ARG A 85 -21.63 7.25 6.90
CA ARG A 85 -21.44 8.68 7.21
C ARG A 85 -20.32 9.20 6.32
N ALA A 86 -20.68 10.05 5.37
CA ALA A 86 -19.73 10.77 4.54
C ALA A 86 -18.67 11.44 5.43
N SER A 87 -17.40 11.12 5.23
CA SER A 87 -16.33 12.01 5.68
C SER A 87 -16.32 13.20 4.73
N VAL A 88 -17.14 14.21 5.01
CA VAL A 88 -16.78 15.56 4.62
C VAL A 88 -15.83 16.03 5.71
N ALA A 89 -14.54 15.88 5.47
CA ALA A 89 -13.54 16.72 6.11
C ALA A 89 -13.31 17.88 5.15
N ASP A 90 -14.13 18.93 5.28
CA ASP A 90 -13.85 20.28 4.81
C ASP A 90 -14.51 21.25 5.79
N ILE A 91 -13.85 22.38 5.99
CA ILE A 91 -13.75 23.23 7.19
C ILE A 91 -15.03 23.99 7.59
#